data_AF-A0A4Q5XAR9-F1
#
_entry.id   AF-A0A4Q5XAR9-F1
#
_cell.length_a   1.000
_cell.length_b   1.000
_cell.length_c   1.000
_cell.angle_alpha   90.00
_cell.angle_beta   90.00
_cell.angle_gamma   90.00
#
_symmetry.space_group_name_H-M   'P 1'
#
loop_
_entity.id
_entity.type
_entity.pdbx_description
1 polymer ?
#
loop_
_entity_poly.entity_id
_entity_poly.type
_entity_poly.pdbx_seq_one_letter_code
_entity_poly.pdbx_strand_id
1 'polypeptide(L)'
;MSKNWFQVRREVAFLVVVAAGVGAACGGSKSSGQLPGAAGSAGTSGWTYLPPGNDAGTTAASGSGGASGVAGSSGAPGSSGSSGSGGSSVVTPTPFACNHIQPTAPGITSFDAFTQSSWTGPSNIQGGVYIYPDPFLLKPGEFLRYADPVATYSGLGVWFAGCVDASKMKGVRFSLAGNAGSTKSLQFYLVVNRNRDIDEKNLVGACVPDDPKNVWPSCRPPGVRLTVTEEPSTQTVLWSDFEGGFPTNRTDGSDILALQWSFDWSDGDPSYPADITIDDLEFVPADDSGGMGGAGGAPDNQGGAPSASAGAGAGGDGGAVP
;
A
#
# COMPACT_ATOMS: atom_id res chain seq x y z
N MET A 1 -35.76 -6.74 3.96
CA MET A 1 -35.25 -7.95 3.29
C MET A 1 -35.20 -7.69 1.79
N SER A 2 -34.10 -7.12 1.30
CA SER A 2 -33.85 -6.96 -0.14
C SER A 2 -32.46 -7.49 -0.44
N LYS A 3 -32.45 -8.68 -1.04
CA LYS A 3 -31.28 -9.35 -1.59
C LYS A 3 -30.95 -8.76 -2.96
N ASN A 4 -29.66 -8.81 -3.29
CA ASN A 4 -29.05 -8.80 -4.61
C ASN A 4 -29.03 -7.46 -5.34
N TRP A 5 -27.82 -6.98 -5.61
CA TRP A 5 -27.27 -6.82 -6.96
C TRP A 5 -25.89 -6.21 -6.80
N PHE A 6 -24.81 -6.94 -7.12
CA PHE A 6 -23.55 -6.42 -7.64
C PHE A 6 -22.58 -7.61 -7.82
N GLN A 7 -22.79 -8.36 -8.90
CA GLN A 7 -21.69 -9.02 -9.59
C GLN A 7 -21.41 -8.17 -10.83
N VAL A 8 -20.38 -7.32 -10.76
CA VAL A 8 -19.82 -6.70 -11.95
C VAL A 8 -19.14 -7.82 -12.73
N ARG A 9 -19.76 -8.23 -13.83
CA ARG A 9 -19.16 -9.16 -14.79
C ARG A 9 -17.95 -8.48 -15.44
N ARG A 10 -16.74 -8.83 -15.02
CA ARG A 10 -15.57 -8.81 -15.91
C ARG A 10 -15.78 -9.98 -16.90
N GLU A 11 -16.42 -9.73 -18.03
CA GLU A 11 -16.41 -10.69 -19.14
C GLU A 11 -15.01 -10.70 -19.75
N VAL A 12 -14.18 -11.65 -19.32
CA VAL A 12 -12.97 -12.06 -20.02
C VAL A 12 -13.42 -12.76 -21.30
N ALA A 13 -13.28 -12.07 -22.43
CA ALA A 13 -13.48 -12.66 -23.75
C ALA A 13 -12.41 -13.75 -23.97
N PHE A 14 -12.76 -15.00 -23.67
CA PHE A 14 -11.97 -16.17 -24.05
C PHE A 14 -12.09 -16.38 -25.57
N LEU A 15 -11.12 -15.88 -26.32
CA LEU A 15 -10.92 -16.26 -27.71
C LEU A 15 -10.35 -17.70 -27.74
N VAL A 16 -11.20 -18.68 -27.98
CA VAL A 16 -10.80 -20.08 -28.19
C VAL A 16 -10.23 -20.21 -29.60
N VAL A 17 -8.90 -20.19 -29.73
CA VAL A 17 -8.20 -20.62 -30.96
C VAL A 17 -7.95 -22.12 -30.86
N VAL A 18 -8.77 -22.92 -31.55
CA VAL A 18 -8.49 -24.35 -31.76
C VAL A 18 -7.44 -24.48 -32.86
N ALA A 19 -6.17 -24.60 -32.48
CA ALA A 19 -5.11 -25.02 -33.39
C ALA A 19 -4.88 -26.53 -33.21
N ALA A 20 -5.42 -27.32 -34.14
CA ALA A 20 -5.05 -28.73 -34.28
C ALA A 20 -3.68 -28.81 -34.97
N GLY A 21 -2.67 -29.35 -34.27
CA GLY A 21 -1.33 -29.58 -34.80
C GLY A 21 -0.68 -30.76 -34.12
N VAL A 22 -0.66 -31.90 -34.80
CA VAL A 22 0.08 -33.12 -34.45
C VAL A 22 1.55 -32.93 -34.79
N GLY A 23 2.46 -33.27 -33.87
CA GLY A 23 3.90 -33.32 -34.13
C GLY A 23 4.70 -33.85 -32.95
N ALA A 24 5.49 -34.89 -33.19
CA ALA A 24 6.16 -35.73 -32.21
C ALA A 24 7.55 -35.21 -31.78
N ALA A 25 8.02 -35.80 -30.67
CA ALA A 25 9.40 -36.23 -30.37
C ALA A 25 10.39 -35.30 -29.60
N CYS A 26 10.86 -35.89 -28.49
CA CYS A 26 12.23 -35.94 -27.96
C CYS A 26 12.89 -34.72 -27.29
N GLY A 27 13.11 -34.85 -25.98
CA GLY A 27 14.46 -34.83 -25.38
C GLY A 27 15.10 -33.47 -25.12
N GLY A 28 15.18 -33.07 -23.84
CA GLY A 28 16.00 -31.95 -23.41
C GLY A 28 16.21 -31.94 -21.89
N SER A 29 17.47 -32.10 -21.49
CA SER A 29 17.95 -32.33 -20.13
C SER A 29 17.61 -31.22 -19.12
N LYS A 30 17.24 -31.63 -17.90
CA LYS A 30 17.15 -30.75 -16.73
C LYS A 30 18.55 -30.28 -16.34
N SER A 31 18.83 -28.99 -16.52
CA SER A 31 19.94 -28.31 -15.84
C SER A 31 19.38 -27.56 -14.64
N SER A 32 19.66 -28.08 -13.44
CA SER A 32 19.37 -27.45 -12.17
C SER A 32 20.38 -26.32 -11.91
N GLY A 33 20.09 -25.13 -12.42
CA GLY A 33 20.77 -23.89 -12.04
C GLY A 33 20.21 -23.38 -10.72
N GLN A 34 20.79 -23.84 -9.62
CA GLN A 34 20.52 -23.35 -8.28
C GLN A 34 21.06 -21.91 -8.15
N LEU A 35 20.17 -20.91 -8.22
CA LEU A 35 20.49 -19.53 -7.90
C LEU A 35 20.78 -19.42 -6.38
N PRO A 36 21.91 -18.83 -5.97
CA PRO A 36 22.15 -18.52 -4.56
C PRO A 36 21.47 -17.18 -4.24
N GLY A 37 20.35 -17.19 -3.54
CA GLY A 37 19.71 -15.94 -3.13
C GLY A 37 18.37 -16.12 -2.40
N ALA A 38 18.44 -16.14 -1.08
CA ALA A 38 17.39 -15.73 -0.15
C ALA A 38 15.95 -16.23 -0.41
N ALA A 39 15.73 -17.52 -0.19
CA ALA A 39 14.42 -17.99 0.27
C ALA A 39 14.27 -17.58 1.75
N GLY A 40 13.95 -16.31 1.98
CA GLY A 40 13.39 -15.89 3.26
C GLY A 40 12.08 -16.63 3.42
N SER A 41 12.04 -17.56 4.38
CA SER A 41 10.78 -18.17 4.80
C SER A 41 9.77 -17.05 5.04
N ALA A 42 8.52 -17.23 4.60
CA ALA A 42 7.39 -16.42 5.03
C ALA A 42 7.21 -16.61 6.53
N GLY A 43 8.13 -16.05 7.32
CA GLY A 43 7.97 -15.87 8.73
C GLY A 43 6.71 -15.07 8.90
N THR A 44 5.92 -15.45 9.90
CA THR A 44 4.94 -14.59 10.54
C THR A 44 5.64 -13.28 10.88
N SER A 45 5.59 -12.37 9.92
CA SER A 45 6.38 -11.17 9.92
C SER A 45 5.57 -10.17 10.73
N GLY A 46 6.08 -9.87 11.92
CA GLY A 46 5.51 -8.92 12.87
C GLY A 46 5.62 -7.48 12.36
N TRP A 47 5.14 -7.23 11.13
CA TRP A 47 5.08 -5.92 10.50
C TRP A 47 4.01 -5.01 11.11
N THR A 48 3.19 -5.55 12.00
CA THR A 48 2.20 -4.82 12.77
C THR A 48 2.80 -4.40 14.10
N TYR A 49 2.24 -3.36 14.71
CA TYR A 49 2.67 -2.70 15.95
C TYR A 49 3.69 -1.56 15.77
N LEU A 50 3.30 -0.56 14.98
CA LEU A 50 3.30 0.76 15.57
C LEU A 50 1.96 0.91 16.33
N PRO A 51 1.94 1.19 17.65
CA PRO A 51 0.70 1.46 18.37
C PRO A 51 0.01 2.69 17.76
N PRO A 52 -1.32 2.80 17.81
CA PRO A 52 -2.02 3.97 17.30
C PRO A 52 -1.45 5.22 17.95
N GLY A 53 -1.01 6.16 17.11
CA GLY A 53 -0.83 7.53 17.53
C GLY A 53 -2.17 8.12 17.90
N ASN A 54 -2.34 8.50 19.16
CA ASN A 54 -3.41 9.41 19.54
C ASN A 54 -3.10 10.81 18.99
N ASP A 55 -3.14 10.99 17.66
CA ASP A 55 -2.99 12.28 16.98
C ASP A 55 -4.31 13.06 17.02
N ALA A 56 -4.87 13.22 18.22
CA ALA A 56 -5.83 14.27 18.51
C ALA A 56 -5.03 15.54 18.81
N GLY A 57 -4.91 16.43 17.83
CA GLY A 57 -4.10 17.65 17.91
C GLY A 57 -4.38 18.46 19.18
N THR A 58 -3.45 18.41 20.14
CA THR A 58 -3.45 19.29 21.31
C THR A 58 -2.66 20.55 21.01
N THR A 59 -3.34 21.68 21.06
CA THR A 59 -2.76 23.03 21.06
C THR A 59 -1.67 23.18 22.12
N ALA A 60 -0.58 23.84 21.74
CA ALA A 60 0.56 24.18 22.59
C ALA A 60 0.15 24.80 23.93
N ALA A 61 0.67 24.26 25.04
CA ALA A 61 0.64 24.90 26.35
C ALA A 61 2.08 25.11 26.85
N SER A 62 2.47 26.38 26.85
CA SER A 62 3.61 26.92 27.59
C SER A 62 3.43 26.70 29.09
N GLY A 63 4.46 26.16 29.77
CA GLY A 63 4.48 26.00 31.22
C GLY A 63 5.88 26.25 31.78
N SER A 64 6.10 27.48 32.24
CA SER A 64 7.30 28.01 32.87
C SER A 64 7.46 27.59 34.34
N GLY A 65 8.72 27.48 34.80
CA GLY A 65 9.13 27.98 36.12
C GLY A 65 9.27 26.95 37.24
N GLY A 66 10.49 26.85 37.78
CA GLY A 66 10.78 26.11 39.00
C GLY A 66 12.23 26.28 39.45
N ALA A 67 12.60 27.47 39.92
CA ALA A 67 13.85 27.73 40.62
C ALA A 67 13.61 27.72 42.14
N SER A 68 14.61 27.22 42.90
CA SER A 68 14.98 27.52 44.30
C SER A 68 15.18 26.27 45.16
N GLY A 69 16.40 26.13 45.68
CA GLY A 69 16.76 25.22 46.77
C GLY A 69 18.26 25.23 47.05
N VAL A 70 18.70 26.12 47.95
CA VAL A 70 20.09 26.23 48.41
C VAL A 70 20.20 25.71 49.86
N ALA A 71 21.37 25.13 50.15
CA ALA A 71 22.07 25.02 51.44
C ALA A 71 21.88 23.78 52.32
N GLY A 72 23.02 23.11 52.57
CA GLY A 72 23.24 22.14 53.63
C GLY A 72 24.63 21.49 53.55
N SER A 73 25.69 22.21 53.97
CA SER A 73 26.94 21.61 54.47
C SER A 73 26.66 20.93 55.82
N SER A 74 27.31 19.90 56.34
CA SER A 74 28.72 19.49 56.32
C SER A 74 28.84 18.07 56.90
N GLY A 75 29.73 17.22 56.36
CA GLY A 75 30.17 15.97 56.99
C GLY A 75 31.31 15.31 56.18
N ALA A 76 32.51 15.24 56.77
CA ALA A 76 33.74 14.72 56.16
C ALA A 76 33.86 13.18 56.36
N PRO A 77 34.86 12.50 55.75
CA PRO A 77 34.64 11.45 54.76
C PRO A 77 34.82 10.04 55.35
N GLY A 78 33.80 9.20 55.20
CA GLY A 78 33.96 7.75 55.26
C GLY A 78 34.24 7.23 53.85
N SER A 79 35.37 6.55 53.65
CA SER A 79 35.75 5.88 52.41
C SER A 79 34.79 4.71 52.10
N SER A 80 33.60 5.04 51.62
CA SER A 80 32.66 4.10 51.04
C SER A 80 33.24 3.59 49.73
N GLY A 81 33.50 2.29 49.66
CA GLY A 81 33.98 1.61 48.48
C GLY A 81 33.15 2.02 47.26
N SER A 82 33.84 2.46 46.21
CA SER A 82 33.28 2.75 44.92
C SER A 82 32.60 1.50 44.39
N SER A 83 31.30 1.37 44.65
CA SER A 83 30.44 0.42 43.95
C SER A 83 30.59 0.74 42.48
N GLY A 84 31.31 -0.12 41.76
CA GLY A 84 31.51 0.02 40.34
C GLY A 84 30.14 0.17 39.70
N SER A 85 29.87 1.36 39.19
CA SER A 85 28.74 1.60 38.31
C SER A 85 28.97 0.70 37.11
N GLY A 86 28.39 -0.50 37.16
CA GLY A 86 28.39 -1.46 36.08
C GLY A 86 27.84 -0.72 34.88
N GLY A 87 28.74 -0.35 33.96
CA GLY A 87 28.38 0.34 32.75
C GLY A 87 27.42 -0.56 32.00
N SER A 88 26.13 -0.27 32.09
CA SER A 88 25.17 -0.77 31.14
C SER A 88 25.58 -0.12 29.83
N SER A 89 26.39 -0.83 29.04
CA SER A 89 26.66 -0.46 27.66
C SER A 89 25.30 -0.46 26.99
N VAL A 90 24.68 0.72 26.89
CA VAL A 90 23.51 0.93 26.06
C VAL A 90 23.99 0.58 24.65
N VAL A 91 23.62 -0.60 24.18
CA VAL A 91 23.86 -1.00 22.80
C VAL A 91 22.99 -0.08 21.98
N THR A 92 23.58 0.96 21.40
CA THR A 92 22.87 1.85 20.48
C THR A 92 22.45 1.00 19.29
N PRO A 93 21.14 0.83 19.03
CA PRO A 93 20.67 0.06 17.89
C PRO A 93 21.28 0.64 16.61
N THR A 94 21.81 -0.21 15.75
CA THR A 94 22.44 0.23 14.50
C THR A 94 21.38 0.28 13.40
N PRO A 95 21.19 1.43 12.73
CA PRO A 95 20.29 1.52 11.59
C PRO A 95 20.60 0.49 10.50
N PHE A 96 19.57 -0.13 9.92
CA PHE A 96 19.75 -1.02 8.78
C PHE A 96 19.73 -0.25 7.46
N ALA A 97 20.74 -0.49 6.63
CA ALA A 97 20.83 0.10 5.30
C ALA A 97 19.84 -0.55 4.34
N CYS A 98 19.16 0.27 3.54
CA CYS A 98 18.25 -0.20 2.51
C CYS A 98 19.01 -0.70 1.27
N ASN A 99 18.48 -1.75 0.63
CA ASN A 99 18.99 -2.27 -0.64
C ASN A 99 18.46 -1.52 -1.88
N HIS A 100 17.55 -0.54 -1.69
CA HIS A 100 17.06 0.42 -2.68
C HIS A 100 16.73 -0.17 -4.06
N ILE A 101 15.79 -1.11 -4.09
CA ILE A 101 15.31 -1.73 -5.34
C ILE A 101 14.52 -0.68 -6.12
N GLN A 102 15.02 -0.28 -7.29
CA GLN A 102 14.28 0.62 -8.19
C GLN A 102 13.25 -0.16 -9.01
N PRO A 103 11.95 0.22 -8.98
CA PRO A 103 10.92 -0.39 -9.82
C PRO A 103 11.22 -0.22 -11.31
N THR A 104 11.15 -1.31 -12.07
CA THR A 104 11.30 -1.30 -13.54
C THR A 104 10.03 -0.89 -14.28
N ALA A 105 8.89 -0.90 -13.60
CA ALA A 105 7.58 -0.51 -14.13
C ALA A 105 6.73 0.12 -13.02
N PRO A 106 5.69 0.90 -13.36
CA PRO A 106 4.83 1.55 -12.36
C PRO A 106 4.00 0.56 -11.54
N GLY A 107 3.51 -0.52 -12.17
CA GLY A 107 2.63 -1.47 -11.50
C GLY A 107 3.29 -2.13 -10.27
N ILE A 108 2.58 -2.08 -9.14
CA ILE A 108 2.94 -2.78 -7.91
C ILE A 108 2.18 -4.11 -7.87
N THR A 109 0.85 -4.07 -7.85
CA THR A 109 0.02 -5.28 -7.92
C THR A 109 -1.43 -4.95 -8.28
N SER A 110 -2.08 -5.81 -9.07
CA SER A 110 -3.53 -5.77 -9.35
C SER A 110 -4.32 -6.82 -8.54
N PHE A 111 -3.66 -7.45 -7.58
CA PHE A 111 -4.20 -8.53 -6.75
C PHE A 111 -4.67 -9.82 -7.48
N ASP A 112 -4.75 -9.82 -8.82
CA ASP A 112 -5.18 -10.96 -9.64
C ASP A 112 -4.24 -12.18 -9.53
N ALA A 113 -2.97 -11.97 -9.16
CA ALA A 113 -1.91 -12.99 -9.10
C ALA A 113 -1.46 -13.35 -7.67
N PHE A 114 -2.33 -13.17 -6.66
CA PHE A 114 -1.97 -13.45 -5.26
C PHE A 114 -1.80 -14.94 -4.94
N THR A 115 -0.76 -15.24 -4.16
CA THR A 115 -0.58 -16.53 -3.51
C THR A 115 -0.65 -16.35 -1.99
N GLN A 116 -1.84 -16.50 -1.42
CA GLN A 116 -2.18 -16.45 0.03
C GLN A 116 -1.76 -15.18 0.79
N SER A 117 -0.46 -14.88 0.87
CA SER A 117 0.12 -13.74 1.59
C SER A 117 1.19 -13.00 0.78
N SER A 118 1.61 -13.52 -0.36
CA SER A 118 2.62 -12.91 -1.23
C SER A 118 2.06 -12.44 -2.56
N TRP A 119 2.72 -11.45 -3.14
CA TRP A 119 2.46 -10.95 -4.48
C TRP A 119 3.75 -10.74 -5.25
N THR A 120 3.67 -10.94 -6.56
CA THR A 120 4.70 -10.59 -7.53
C THR A 120 4.13 -9.54 -8.47
N GLY A 121 4.76 -8.38 -8.54
CA GLY A 121 4.33 -7.31 -9.43
C GLY A 121 4.78 -7.53 -10.87
N PRO A 122 4.29 -6.72 -11.83
CA PRO A 122 4.85 -6.65 -13.18
C PRO A 122 6.25 -6.03 -13.21
N SER A 123 6.67 -5.38 -12.13
CA SER A 123 8.00 -4.84 -11.89
C SER A 123 8.91 -5.86 -11.19
N ASN A 124 10.19 -5.52 -11.00
CA ASN A 124 11.18 -6.30 -10.24
C ASN A 124 10.98 -6.27 -8.71
N ILE A 125 9.82 -5.82 -8.23
CA ILE A 125 9.46 -5.79 -6.81
C ILE A 125 8.48 -6.90 -6.49
N GLN A 126 8.61 -7.42 -5.28
CA GLN A 126 7.76 -8.47 -4.72
C GLN A 126 7.52 -8.17 -3.25
N GLY A 127 6.52 -8.83 -2.67
CA GLY A 127 6.18 -8.56 -1.29
C GLY A 127 5.04 -9.42 -0.82
N GLY A 128 4.31 -8.89 0.15
CA GLY A 128 3.10 -9.54 0.64
C GLY A 128 2.08 -8.56 1.18
N VAL A 129 1.06 -9.10 1.81
CA VAL A 129 -0.01 -8.36 2.48
C VAL A 129 -0.01 -8.66 3.97
N TYR A 130 -0.62 -7.77 4.74
CA TYR A 130 -1.01 -8.03 6.11
C TYR A 130 -2.35 -7.35 6.40
N ILE A 131 -3.08 -7.93 7.36
CA ILE A 131 -4.28 -7.37 7.98
C ILE A 131 -4.09 -7.47 9.48
N TYR A 132 -4.60 -6.50 10.23
CA TYR A 132 -4.55 -6.47 11.69
C TYR A 132 -5.91 -6.06 12.27
N PRO A 133 -6.26 -6.55 13.48
CA PRO A 133 -5.42 -7.28 14.43
C PRO A 133 -5.16 -8.77 14.10
N ASP A 134 -6.05 -9.43 13.35
CA ASP A 134 -5.93 -10.86 13.05
C ASP A 134 -5.37 -11.12 11.64
N PRO A 135 -4.52 -12.15 11.46
CA PRO A 135 -4.03 -12.53 10.14
C PRO A 135 -5.17 -13.16 9.32
N PHE A 136 -5.72 -12.40 8.37
CA PHE A 136 -6.65 -12.93 7.38
C PHE A 136 -5.91 -13.56 6.19
N LEU A 137 -6.52 -14.57 5.57
CA LEU A 137 -6.03 -15.23 4.36
C LEU A 137 -6.79 -14.68 3.15
N LEU A 138 -6.13 -13.94 2.27
CA LEU A 138 -6.70 -13.58 0.97
C LEU A 138 -6.93 -14.85 0.14
N LYS A 139 -8.08 -14.95 -0.53
CA LYS A 139 -8.26 -16.02 -1.53
C LYS A 139 -7.67 -15.57 -2.87
N PRO A 140 -7.11 -16.50 -3.66
CA PRO A 140 -6.62 -16.18 -5.00
C PRO A 140 -7.71 -15.57 -5.89
N GLY A 141 -7.38 -14.52 -6.63
CA GLY A 141 -8.31 -13.80 -7.52
C GLY A 141 -9.24 -12.82 -6.83
N GLU A 142 -8.97 -12.47 -5.57
CA GLU A 142 -9.67 -11.41 -4.83
C GLU A 142 -8.80 -10.15 -4.72
N PHE A 143 -9.45 -8.98 -4.69
CA PHE A 143 -8.84 -7.71 -4.31
C PHE A 143 -8.44 -7.72 -2.83
N LEU A 144 -7.59 -6.77 -2.44
CA LEU A 144 -7.27 -6.60 -1.03
C LEU A 144 -8.48 -6.00 -0.30
N ARG A 145 -9.11 -6.81 0.56
CA ARG A 145 -10.33 -6.46 1.29
C ARG A 145 -10.11 -6.50 2.80
N TYR A 146 -10.68 -5.54 3.49
CA TYR A 146 -10.96 -5.63 4.93
C TYR A 146 -12.48 -5.66 5.11
N ALA A 147 -13.02 -6.61 5.88
CA ALA A 147 -14.46 -6.81 6.03
C ALA A 147 -14.85 -7.24 7.45
N ASP A 148 -14.25 -6.61 8.45
CA ASP A 148 -14.43 -6.91 9.86
C ASP A 148 -14.88 -5.66 10.65
N PRO A 149 -15.38 -5.83 11.89
CA PRO A 149 -15.60 -4.68 12.78
C PRO A 149 -14.26 -4.06 13.21
N VAL A 150 -14.17 -2.73 13.11
CA VAL A 150 -13.09 -1.96 13.73
C VAL A 150 -13.45 -1.79 15.20
N ALA A 151 -12.71 -2.46 16.08
CA ALA A 151 -12.89 -2.38 17.54
C ALA A 151 -11.63 -1.93 18.28
N THR A 152 -10.50 -1.99 17.59
CA THR A 152 -9.15 -1.61 18.03
C THR A 152 -8.41 -1.05 16.83
N TYR A 153 -7.11 -0.76 17.00
CA TYR A 153 -6.20 -0.51 15.89
C TYR A 153 -6.35 -1.61 14.82
N SER A 154 -6.94 -1.23 13.69
CA SER A 154 -7.31 -2.14 12.60
C SER A 154 -6.92 -1.54 11.26
N GLY A 155 -6.63 -2.40 10.30
CA GLY A 155 -6.26 -1.99 8.96
C GLY A 155 -5.57 -3.09 8.19
N LEU A 156 -4.96 -2.68 7.09
CA LEU A 156 -4.34 -3.58 6.13
C LEU A 156 -3.19 -2.88 5.42
N GLY A 157 -2.33 -3.64 4.77
CA GLY A 157 -1.25 -3.08 4.00
C GLY A 157 -0.59 -4.08 3.07
N VAL A 158 0.29 -3.53 2.23
CA VAL A 158 1.25 -4.30 1.44
C VAL A 158 2.65 -3.97 1.93
N TRP A 159 3.50 -4.99 2.07
CA TRP A 159 4.91 -4.83 2.40
C TRP A 159 5.77 -5.29 1.23
N PHE A 160 6.99 -4.76 1.14
CA PHE A 160 7.96 -5.11 0.10
C PHE A 160 9.05 -6.01 0.69
N ALA A 161 9.51 -7.02 -0.06
CA ALA A 161 10.57 -7.94 0.38
C ALA A 161 11.96 -7.30 0.52
N GLY A 162 12.07 -6.02 0.16
CA GLY A 162 13.23 -5.16 0.38
C GLY A 162 12.78 -3.70 0.30
N CYS A 163 13.69 -2.77 0.60
CA CYS A 163 13.37 -1.36 0.46
C CYS A 163 13.22 -1.01 -1.02
N VAL A 164 12.11 -0.37 -1.36
CA VAL A 164 11.86 0.13 -2.71
C VAL A 164 12.31 1.59 -2.81
N ASP A 165 13.09 1.90 -3.84
CA ASP A 165 13.45 3.26 -4.25
C ASP A 165 12.58 3.68 -5.44
N ALA A 166 11.44 4.30 -5.13
CA ALA A 166 10.51 4.88 -6.08
C ALA A 166 10.73 6.40 -6.25
N SER A 167 11.93 6.91 -5.99
CA SER A 167 12.24 8.36 -6.10
C SER A 167 12.14 8.92 -7.53
N LYS A 168 12.15 8.04 -8.55
CA LYS A 168 11.87 8.40 -9.96
C LYS A 168 10.38 8.48 -10.28
N MET A 169 9.52 8.04 -9.36
CA MET A 169 8.07 8.16 -9.42
C MET A 169 7.66 9.40 -8.61
N LYS A 170 6.42 9.86 -8.75
CA LYS A 170 5.90 11.02 -8.00
C LYS A 170 4.91 10.69 -6.90
N GLY A 171 4.46 9.44 -6.81
CA GLY A 171 3.43 9.03 -5.86
C GLY A 171 2.98 7.59 -6.04
N VAL A 172 1.84 7.29 -5.42
CA VAL A 172 1.10 6.01 -5.53
C VAL A 172 -0.32 6.30 -6.01
N ARG A 173 -0.85 5.41 -6.86
CA ARG A 173 -2.24 5.42 -7.32
C ARG A 173 -2.87 4.04 -7.09
N PHE A 174 -4.15 4.03 -6.71
CA PHE A 174 -4.93 2.81 -6.49
C PHE A 174 -6.43 3.11 -6.53
N SER A 175 -7.24 2.07 -6.68
CA SER A 175 -8.70 2.12 -6.54
C SER A 175 -9.10 1.85 -5.09
N LEU A 176 -10.02 2.65 -4.54
CA LEU A 176 -10.55 2.52 -3.18
C LEU A 176 -12.08 2.61 -3.20
N ALA A 177 -12.74 1.68 -2.53
CA ALA A 177 -14.20 1.64 -2.38
C ALA A 177 -14.61 1.06 -1.02
N GLY A 178 -15.84 1.34 -0.60
CA GLY A 178 -16.52 0.66 0.49
C GLY A 178 -16.99 1.56 1.63
N ASN A 179 -17.01 1.01 2.84
CA ASN A 179 -17.47 1.62 4.07
C ASN A 179 -16.34 1.66 5.10
N ALA A 180 -15.87 2.86 5.45
CA ALA A 180 -14.85 3.09 6.49
C ALA A 180 -15.44 3.59 7.82
N GLY A 181 -16.73 3.33 8.07
CA GLY A 181 -17.44 3.81 9.25
C GLY A 181 -17.95 5.24 9.11
N SER A 182 -18.28 5.86 10.24
CA SER A 182 -18.93 7.18 10.27
C SER A 182 -18.03 8.32 9.79
N THR A 183 -16.70 8.18 9.92
CA THR A 183 -15.73 9.17 9.45
C THR A 183 -15.60 9.18 7.94
N LYS A 184 -15.94 8.06 7.28
CA LYS A 184 -15.72 7.83 5.85
C LYS A 184 -14.28 8.13 5.42
N SER A 185 -13.32 7.90 6.31
CA SER A 185 -11.92 8.16 6.06
C SER A 185 -11.02 7.04 6.53
N LEU A 186 -9.85 6.97 5.89
CA LEU A 186 -8.74 6.13 6.29
C LEU A 186 -7.49 6.99 6.37
N GLN A 187 -6.57 6.60 7.25
CA GLN A 187 -5.22 7.13 7.23
C GLN A 187 -4.34 6.22 6.37
N PHE A 188 -3.76 6.78 5.31
CA PHE A 188 -2.83 6.09 4.43
C PHE A 188 -1.40 6.49 4.75
N TYR A 189 -0.60 5.52 5.18
CA TYR A 189 0.79 5.72 5.57
C TYR A 189 1.75 5.13 4.55
N LEU A 190 2.85 5.85 4.34
CA LEU A 190 4.02 5.34 3.65
C LEU A 190 5.05 4.92 4.69
N VAL A 191 5.19 3.62 4.93
CA VAL A 191 6.20 3.12 5.87
C VAL A 191 7.56 3.22 5.20
N VAL A 192 8.40 4.13 5.67
CA VAL A 192 9.75 4.36 5.17
C VAL A 192 10.79 3.92 6.20
N ASN A 193 11.91 3.39 5.73
CA ASN A 193 12.95 2.81 6.59
C ASN A 193 13.45 3.79 7.65
N ARG A 194 13.66 5.06 7.27
CA ARG A 194 14.13 6.10 8.20
C ARG A 194 13.15 6.44 9.34
N ASN A 195 11.86 6.14 9.18
CA ASN A 195 10.83 6.39 10.21
C ASN A 195 10.40 5.12 10.96
N ARG A 196 10.86 3.95 10.50
CA ARG A 196 10.57 2.66 11.13
C ARG A 196 11.57 2.40 12.23
N ASP A 197 11.07 1.95 13.38
CA ASP A 197 11.90 1.47 14.49
C ASP A 197 12.75 0.28 14.06
N ILE A 198 13.93 0.15 14.67
CA ILE A 198 14.89 -0.89 14.32
C ILE A 198 14.35 -2.28 14.68
N ASP A 199 14.16 -3.10 13.65
CA ASP A 199 13.73 -4.49 13.73
C ASP A 199 14.88 -5.39 13.27
N GLU A 200 15.68 -5.85 14.24
CA GLU A 200 16.84 -6.71 13.99
C GLU A 200 16.48 -8.05 13.34
N LYS A 201 15.27 -8.57 13.59
CA LYS A 201 14.84 -9.85 13.03
C LYS A 201 14.61 -9.72 11.52
N ASN A 202 14.06 -8.60 11.09
CA ASN A 202 13.73 -8.36 9.69
C ASN A 202 14.79 -7.51 8.95
N LEU A 203 15.82 -7.04 9.66
CA LEU A 203 16.90 -6.20 9.13
C LEU A 203 16.37 -4.91 8.48
N VAL A 204 15.40 -4.27 9.13
CA VAL A 204 14.77 -3.02 8.67
C VAL A 204 14.69 -2.01 9.80
N GLY A 205 14.44 -0.76 9.43
CA GLY A 205 14.32 0.35 10.36
C GLY A 205 15.65 1.05 10.60
N ALA A 206 15.53 2.35 10.81
CA ALA A 206 16.65 3.24 11.13
C ALA A 206 16.30 4.24 12.24
N CYS A 207 15.06 4.22 12.73
CA CYS A 207 14.63 5.06 13.82
C CYS A 207 14.91 4.39 15.17
N VAL A 208 15.49 5.14 16.10
CA VAL A 208 15.67 4.73 17.49
C VAL A 208 14.59 5.45 18.32
N PRO A 209 13.59 4.75 18.85
CA PRO A 209 12.55 5.40 19.63
C PRO A 209 13.11 5.91 20.97
N ASP A 210 12.60 7.06 21.44
CA ASP A 210 12.98 7.58 22.77
C ASP A 210 12.49 6.67 23.90
N ASP A 211 11.32 6.04 23.70
CA ASP A 211 10.77 5.01 24.58
C ASP A 211 10.45 3.74 23.77
N PRO A 212 11.16 2.61 23.98
CA PRO A 212 10.87 1.36 23.26
C PRO A 212 9.48 0.78 23.58
N LYS A 213 8.80 1.24 24.65
CA LYS A 213 7.42 0.84 24.96
C LYS A 213 6.38 1.74 24.30
N ASN A 214 6.79 2.91 23.81
CA ASN A 214 5.93 3.88 23.15
C ASN A 214 6.66 4.46 21.94
N VAL A 215 6.65 3.69 20.86
CA VAL A 215 7.44 3.96 19.65
C VAL A 215 6.88 5.14 18.85
N TRP A 216 5.55 5.31 18.81
CA TRP A 216 4.87 6.25 17.92
C TRP A 216 5.34 7.73 18.00
N PRO A 217 5.56 8.31 19.20
CA PRO A 217 5.99 9.71 19.31
C PRO A 217 7.34 9.99 18.62
N SER A 218 8.21 8.97 18.53
CA SER A 218 9.59 9.12 18.06
C SER A 218 9.89 8.33 16.80
N CYS A 219 9.02 7.44 16.33
CA CYS A 219 9.17 6.70 15.08
C CYS A 219 7.79 6.46 14.46
N ARG A 220 7.41 7.29 13.49
CA ARG A 220 6.11 7.16 12.81
C ARG A 220 6.21 7.49 11.33
N PRO A 221 5.53 6.73 10.46
CA PRO A 221 5.50 7.00 9.04
C PRO A 221 4.75 8.30 8.75
N PRO A 222 5.13 9.05 7.70
CA PRO A 222 4.27 10.11 7.22
C PRO A 222 3.00 9.52 6.60
N GLY A 223 1.91 10.27 6.64
CA GLY A 223 0.62 9.80 6.15
C GLY A 223 -0.25 10.91 5.54
N VAL A 224 -1.32 10.48 4.88
CA VAL A 224 -2.38 11.33 4.34
C VAL A 224 -3.74 10.74 4.71
N ARG A 225 -4.74 11.60 4.94
CA ARG A 225 -6.12 11.15 5.14
C ARG A 225 -6.82 11.01 3.80
N LEU A 226 -7.42 9.85 3.55
CA LEU A 226 -8.18 9.53 2.35
C LEU A 226 -9.67 9.53 2.64
N THR A 227 -10.47 9.94 1.66
CA THR A 227 -11.93 9.80 1.71
C THR A 227 -12.33 8.47 1.09
N VAL A 228 -13.23 7.74 1.75
CA VAL A 228 -13.78 6.47 1.26
C VAL A 228 -15.21 6.67 0.81
N THR A 229 -15.48 6.29 -0.43
CA THR A 229 -16.82 6.29 -1.05
C THR A 229 -17.30 4.85 -1.27
N GLU A 230 -18.62 4.65 -1.30
CA GLU A 230 -19.19 3.33 -1.60
C GLU A 230 -18.82 2.87 -3.02
N GLU A 231 -18.84 3.79 -3.98
CA GLU A 231 -18.40 3.53 -5.35
C GLU A 231 -16.87 3.57 -5.47
N PRO A 232 -16.25 2.67 -6.28
CA PRO A 232 -14.82 2.70 -6.55
C PRO A 232 -14.35 4.05 -7.09
N SER A 233 -13.33 4.61 -6.45
CA SER A 233 -12.69 5.86 -6.85
C SER A 233 -11.17 5.70 -6.92
N THR A 234 -10.55 6.31 -7.92
CA THR A 234 -9.09 6.34 -8.04
C THR A 234 -8.51 7.36 -7.07
N GLN A 235 -7.71 6.89 -6.13
CA GLN A 235 -6.91 7.70 -5.21
C GLN A 235 -5.52 7.90 -5.82
N THR A 236 -5.06 9.14 -5.88
CA THR A 236 -3.69 9.48 -6.29
C THR A 236 -3.05 10.27 -5.16
N VAL A 237 -2.00 9.72 -4.57
CA VAL A 237 -1.27 10.32 -3.45
C VAL A 237 0.15 10.59 -3.88
N LEU A 238 0.52 11.86 -3.96
CA LEU A 238 1.86 12.29 -4.32
C LEU A 238 2.79 12.20 -3.11
N TRP A 239 4.10 12.08 -3.34
CA TRP A 239 5.10 12.14 -2.28
C TRP A 239 5.01 13.43 -1.45
N SER A 240 4.60 14.54 -2.09
CA SER A 240 4.37 15.83 -1.46
C SER A 240 3.19 15.86 -0.49
N ASP A 241 2.25 14.92 -0.60
CA ASP A 241 1.02 14.88 0.21
C ASP A 241 1.26 14.20 1.57
N PHE A 242 2.36 13.45 1.70
CA PHE A 242 2.74 12.77 2.92
C PHE A 242 3.40 13.72 3.92
N GLU A 243 2.79 13.85 5.10
CA GLU A 243 3.28 14.68 6.20
C GLU A 243 3.16 13.97 7.55
N GLY A 244 3.68 14.60 8.61
CA GLY A 244 3.52 14.13 9.99
C GLY A 244 4.48 13.01 10.39
N GLY A 245 5.43 12.63 9.53
CA GLY A 245 6.41 11.59 9.84
C GLY A 245 7.44 12.02 10.89
N PHE A 246 8.08 11.03 11.53
CA PHE A 246 9.22 11.26 12.42
C PHE A 246 10.21 10.08 12.34
N PRO A 247 11.54 10.32 12.30
CA PRO A 247 12.24 11.60 12.44
C PRO A 247 12.21 12.46 11.16
N THR A 248 11.80 11.88 10.04
CA THR A 248 11.65 12.63 8.80
C THR A 248 10.17 12.94 8.55
N ASN A 249 9.84 14.23 8.49
CA ASN A 249 8.46 14.68 8.32
C ASN A 249 7.84 14.28 6.97
N ARG A 250 8.67 14.16 5.93
CA ARG A 250 8.24 13.98 4.53
C ARG A 250 8.94 12.81 3.86
N THR A 251 8.55 12.54 2.62
CA THR A 251 9.18 11.54 1.79
C THR A 251 9.33 11.94 0.33
N ASP A 252 10.34 11.34 -0.31
CA ASP A 252 10.62 11.36 -1.73
C ASP A 252 10.43 9.98 -2.38
N GLY A 253 10.03 8.97 -1.60
CA GLY A 253 9.84 7.59 -2.06
C GLY A 253 11.11 6.74 -2.16
N SER A 254 12.26 7.18 -1.63
CA SER A 254 13.55 6.48 -1.80
C SER A 254 13.77 5.23 -0.93
N ASP A 255 13.00 5.02 0.13
CA ASP A 255 13.24 4.00 1.15
C ASP A 255 11.95 3.33 1.66
N ILE A 256 11.05 2.98 0.75
CA ILE A 256 9.72 2.45 1.06
C ILE A 256 9.81 0.99 1.52
N LEU A 257 9.20 0.68 2.66
CA LEU A 257 9.06 -0.67 3.23
C LEU A 257 7.64 -1.23 3.08
N ALA A 258 6.62 -0.38 3.21
CA ALA A 258 5.22 -0.79 3.10
C ALA A 258 4.28 0.38 2.77
N LEU A 259 3.08 0.02 2.32
CA LEU A 259 1.93 0.91 2.16
C LEU A 259 0.84 0.40 3.11
N GLN A 260 0.29 1.28 3.94
CA GLN A 260 -0.63 0.89 5.00
C GLN A 260 -1.89 1.76 4.99
N TRP A 261 -3.05 1.12 5.08
CA TRP A 261 -4.33 1.77 5.31
C TRP A 261 -4.80 1.43 6.71
N SER A 262 -5.03 2.46 7.52
CA SER A 262 -5.44 2.35 8.91
C SER A 262 -6.80 3.02 9.10
N PHE A 263 -7.67 2.36 9.84
CA PHE A 263 -8.95 2.93 10.23
C PHE A 263 -8.76 3.93 11.37
N ASP A 264 -9.51 5.04 11.34
CA ASP A 264 -9.54 5.99 12.45
C ASP A 264 -10.19 5.31 13.67
N TRP A 265 -9.43 5.12 14.75
CA TRP A 265 -9.94 4.55 16.00
C TRP A 265 -9.15 5.09 17.20
N SER A 266 -9.85 5.38 18.30
CA SER A 266 -9.25 5.75 19.59
C SER A 266 -9.71 4.83 20.72
N ASP A 267 -8.90 4.71 21.76
CA ASP A 267 -9.27 3.97 22.97
C ASP A 267 -10.61 4.45 23.54
N GLY A 268 -11.59 3.55 23.61
CA GLY A 268 -12.94 3.85 24.13
C GLY A 268 -13.98 4.18 23.06
N ASP A 269 -13.58 4.31 21.79
CA ASP A 269 -14.54 4.45 20.70
C ASP A 269 -15.37 3.15 20.54
N PRO A 270 -16.69 3.27 20.26
CA PRO A 270 -17.51 2.10 20.00
C PRO A 270 -17.06 1.41 18.71
N SER A 271 -17.10 0.07 18.72
CA SER A 271 -16.81 -0.68 17.50
C SER A 271 -17.80 -0.37 16.39
N TYR A 272 -17.32 -0.32 15.14
CA TYR A 272 -18.15 -0.08 13.96
C TYR A 272 -17.82 -1.05 12.83
N PRO A 273 -18.80 -1.42 11.99
CA PRO A 273 -18.54 -2.27 10.84
C PRO A 273 -17.75 -1.50 9.77
N ALA A 274 -16.71 -2.11 9.23
CA ALA A 274 -16.01 -1.60 8.06
C ALA A 274 -15.88 -2.69 6.99
N ASP A 275 -15.92 -2.24 5.74
CA ASP A 275 -15.80 -3.11 4.57
C ASP A 275 -15.21 -2.30 3.42
N ILE A 276 -13.91 -2.41 3.18
CA ILE A 276 -13.23 -1.66 2.12
C ILE A 276 -12.51 -2.59 1.17
N THR A 277 -12.35 -2.14 -0.07
CA THR A 277 -11.62 -2.83 -1.12
C THR A 277 -10.56 -1.93 -1.72
N ILE A 278 -9.38 -2.48 -1.95
CA ILE A 278 -8.22 -1.82 -2.55
C ILE A 278 -7.78 -2.63 -3.75
N ASP A 279 -7.57 -1.95 -4.87
CA ASP A 279 -7.18 -2.60 -6.13
C ASP A 279 -6.27 -1.69 -6.98
N ASP A 280 -5.74 -2.24 -8.07
CA ASP A 280 -4.96 -1.53 -9.11
C ASP A 280 -3.83 -0.66 -8.55
N LEU A 281 -3.02 -1.22 -7.66
CA LEU A 281 -1.96 -0.50 -6.98
C LEU A 281 -0.74 -0.31 -7.87
N GLU A 282 -0.34 0.95 -8.07
CA GLU A 282 0.80 1.32 -8.89
C GLU A 282 1.50 2.60 -8.41
N PHE A 283 2.76 2.76 -8.79
CA PHE A 283 3.45 4.04 -8.71
C PHE A 283 2.97 4.99 -9.80
N VAL A 284 3.02 6.29 -9.53
CA VAL A 284 2.70 7.32 -10.52
C VAL A 284 3.99 7.77 -11.22
N PRO A 285 4.13 7.63 -12.55
CA PRO A 285 5.32 8.08 -13.27
C PRO A 285 5.54 9.59 -13.15
N ALA A 286 6.80 10.05 -13.14
CA ALA A 286 7.12 11.48 -13.07
C ALA A 286 6.53 12.27 -14.26
N ASP A 287 6.57 11.70 -15.46
CA ASP A 287 6.15 12.35 -16.72
C ASP A 287 4.64 12.33 -16.96
N ASP A 288 3.85 11.81 -16.02
CA ASP A 288 2.40 11.65 -16.13
C ASP A 288 1.69 13.00 -15.90
N SER A 289 2.11 14.03 -16.62
CA SER A 289 1.62 15.40 -16.62
C SER A 289 0.21 15.47 -17.23
N GLY A 290 -0.74 14.82 -16.57
CA GLY A 290 -2.15 15.18 -16.69
C GLY A 290 -2.75 15.03 -18.09
N GLY A 291 -2.35 14.00 -18.83
CA GLY A 291 -3.27 13.42 -19.81
C GLY A 291 -4.43 12.83 -19.02
N MET A 292 -5.41 13.66 -18.62
CA MET A 292 -6.69 13.22 -18.07
C MET A 292 -7.25 12.20 -19.06
N GLY A 293 -7.02 10.92 -18.77
CA GLY A 293 -7.61 9.80 -19.48
C GLY A 293 -9.11 10.01 -19.37
N GLY A 294 -9.71 10.40 -20.50
CA GLY A 294 -11.13 10.63 -20.60
C GLY A 294 -11.88 9.42 -20.03
N ALA A 295 -12.76 9.71 -19.08
CA ALA A 295 -13.76 8.77 -18.64
C ALA A 295 -14.45 8.15 -19.87
N GLY A 296 -14.41 6.81 -19.93
CA GLY A 296 -15.32 5.97 -20.71
C GLY A 296 -15.85 6.54 -22.02
N GLY A 297 -15.07 6.42 -23.09
CA GLY A 297 -15.67 6.31 -24.43
C GLY A 297 -16.48 5.01 -24.48
N ALA A 298 -17.80 5.13 -24.26
CA ALA A 298 -18.74 4.10 -24.65
C ALA A 298 -18.48 3.77 -26.13
N PRO A 299 -18.51 2.48 -26.54
CA PRO A 299 -18.39 2.16 -27.96
C PRO A 299 -19.57 2.78 -28.69
N ASP A 300 -19.29 3.77 -29.53
CA ASP A 300 -20.21 4.25 -30.54
C ASP A 300 -20.59 3.05 -31.40
N ASN A 301 -21.76 2.52 -31.10
CA ASN A 301 -22.45 1.53 -31.88
C ASN A 301 -22.90 2.23 -33.18
N GLN A 302 -21.99 2.39 -34.14
CA GLN A 302 -22.34 2.75 -35.52
C GLN A 302 -23.07 1.56 -36.15
N GLY A 303 -24.34 1.42 -35.78
CA GLY A 303 -25.33 0.72 -36.58
C GLY A 303 -25.54 1.51 -37.87
N GLY A 304 -24.70 1.25 -38.88
CA GLY A 304 -24.92 1.68 -40.24
C GLY A 304 -26.24 1.10 -40.75
N ALA A 305 -27.25 1.96 -40.87
CA ALA A 305 -28.48 1.64 -41.58
C ALA A 305 -28.17 1.49 -43.08
N PRO A 306 -28.61 0.42 -43.76
CA PRO A 306 -28.51 0.34 -45.21
C PRO A 306 -29.48 1.35 -45.83
N SER A 307 -28.94 2.36 -46.51
CA SER A 307 -29.70 3.25 -47.38
C SER A 307 -30.25 2.43 -48.56
N ALA A 308 -31.52 2.04 -48.45
CA ALA A 308 -32.30 1.50 -49.55
C ALA A 308 -32.65 2.63 -50.53
N SER A 309 -31.93 2.71 -51.65
CA SER A 309 -32.35 3.51 -52.81
C SER A 309 -33.29 2.68 -53.67
N ALA A 310 -34.60 2.87 -53.48
CA ALA A 310 -35.65 2.40 -54.37
C ALA A 310 -36.28 3.59 -55.10
N GLY A 311 -36.47 3.44 -56.42
CA GLY A 311 -37.30 4.30 -57.26
C GLY A 311 -36.52 4.91 -58.42
N ALA A 312 -37.04 5.01 -59.64
CA ALA A 312 -38.24 4.49 -60.29
C ALA A 312 -37.99 4.69 -61.81
N GLY A 313 -38.55 3.83 -62.65
CA GLY A 313 -38.26 3.79 -64.09
C GLY A 313 -39.03 4.80 -64.96
N ALA A 314 -38.56 4.91 -66.20
CA ALA A 314 -39.27 5.22 -67.44
C ALA A 314 -38.28 4.83 -68.58
N GLY A 315 -38.57 3.96 -69.56
CA GLY A 315 -39.79 3.83 -70.34
C GLY A 315 -39.69 4.75 -71.56
N GLY A 316 -39.18 4.26 -72.69
CA GLY A 316 -39.01 5.05 -73.91
C GLY A 316 -38.55 4.22 -75.10
N ASP A 317 -39.53 3.72 -75.83
CA ASP A 317 -39.50 2.90 -77.04
C ASP A 317 -39.19 3.72 -78.30
N GLY A 318 -38.76 3.05 -79.38
CA GLY A 318 -38.98 3.55 -80.75
C GLY A 318 -37.79 3.65 -81.68
N GLY A 319 -37.83 2.86 -82.76
CA GLY A 319 -37.60 3.40 -84.11
C GLY A 319 -36.43 2.80 -84.87
N ALA A 320 -36.76 2.09 -85.95
CA ALA A 320 -35.86 1.35 -86.83
C ALA A 320 -35.59 2.07 -88.18
N VAL A 321 -34.67 1.46 -88.95
CA VAL A 321 -34.53 1.43 -90.43
C VAL A 321 -33.76 2.61 -91.07
N PRO A 322 -33.02 2.45 -92.21
CA PRO A 322 -32.69 1.25 -93.01
C PRO A 322 -31.24 0.76 -92.92
#